data_AF-A0A7W7ZLT2-F1
#
_entry.id   AF-A0A7W7ZLT2-F1
#
_cell.length_a   1.000
_cell.length_b   1.000
_cell.length_c   1.000
_cell.angle_alpha   90.00
_cell.angle_beta   90.00
_cell.angle_gamma   90.00
#
_symmetry.space_group_name_H-M   'P 1'
#
loop_
_entity.id
_entity.type
_entity.pdbx_description
1 polymer ?
#
loop_
_entity_poly.entity_id
_entity_poly.type
_entity_poly.pdbx_seq_one_letter_code
_entity_poly.pdbx_strand_id
1 'polypeptide(L)'
;MPRKMKEDALEGSYADKLIDAAVDIRMNPEAVERSYMARQLVQCTLPHSDPGNLMRWSRTNGHLTLAIRPYVDEHNKALYPYGSIPRLLLFWLVTEATQKKSRHIRLGNSLDGFMREIGLNPRTGGGKRGDAARLHSQMERLFRAIITFEDRREWSKSYVDMQIAPKGTLWWDPAKSHQDNLWESWVELGEEFFAAITAAPVPIDMRALRALKRSPLALDLYAWLTHTAFSATRKRESRIIPWEGLHGQMGAEYAQLRDFKIKVNMALKKIQLVYPTLKLETTGAALIVHPSPTAIASKS
;
A
#
# COMPACT_ATOMS: atom_id res chain seq x y z
N MET A 1 -10.18 -45.92 -5.91
CA MET A 1 -10.12 -44.68 -5.10
C MET A 1 -10.39 -43.49 -6.01
N PRO A 2 -11.45 -42.69 -5.78
CA PRO A 2 -11.75 -41.55 -6.62
C PRO A 2 -10.71 -40.43 -6.37
N ARG A 3 -10.14 -39.90 -7.46
CA ARG A 3 -9.29 -38.70 -7.46
C ARG A 3 -10.07 -37.57 -6.77
N LYS A 4 -9.53 -37.02 -5.68
CA LYS A 4 -9.94 -35.72 -5.16
C LYS A 4 -9.95 -34.72 -6.33
N MET A 5 -11.15 -34.32 -6.76
CA MET A 5 -11.31 -33.16 -7.64
C MET A 5 -10.67 -31.98 -6.94
N LYS A 6 -9.72 -31.33 -7.62
CA LYS A 6 -9.07 -30.12 -7.12
C LYS A 6 -10.12 -29.02 -6.98
N GLU A 7 -10.33 -28.54 -5.75
CA GLU A 7 -10.97 -27.25 -5.48
C GLU A 7 -10.26 -26.08 -6.20
N ASP A 8 -9.04 -26.28 -6.73
CA ASP A 8 -8.29 -25.30 -7.52
C ASP A 8 -8.95 -24.90 -8.85
N ALA A 9 -9.96 -25.64 -9.34
CA ALA A 9 -10.71 -25.24 -10.54
C ALA A 9 -11.63 -24.03 -10.30
N LEU A 10 -11.81 -23.60 -9.04
CA LEU A 10 -12.72 -22.53 -8.64
C LEU A 10 -12.02 -21.20 -8.29
N GLU A 11 -10.68 -21.13 -8.27
CA GLU A 11 -10.01 -19.83 -8.17
C GLU A 11 -10.02 -19.15 -9.53
N GLY A 12 -11.02 -18.28 -9.74
CA GLY A 12 -11.12 -17.45 -10.93
C GLY A 12 -9.84 -16.68 -11.25
N SER A 13 -9.72 -16.29 -12.52
CA SER A 13 -8.63 -15.47 -13.03
C SER A 13 -8.46 -14.18 -12.22
N TYR A 14 -7.34 -13.48 -12.39
CA TYR A 14 -7.20 -12.16 -11.76
C TYR A 14 -8.26 -11.16 -12.24
N ALA A 15 -8.71 -11.28 -13.48
CA ALA A 15 -9.80 -10.45 -13.99
C ALA A 15 -11.09 -10.78 -13.24
N ASP A 16 -11.36 -12.06 -12.98
CA ASP A 16 -12.55 -12.52 -12.26
C ASP A 16 -12.55 -11.95 -10.84
N LYS A 17 -11.43 -12.09 -10.10
CA LYS A 17 -11.29 -11.52 -8.74
C LYS A 17 -11.45 -9.99 -8.71
N LEU A 18 -11.04 -9.30 -9.77
CA LEU A 18 -11.23 -7.84 -9.89
C LEU A 18 -12.69 -7.48 -10.16
N ILE A 19 -13.37 -8.26 -11.01
CA ILE A 19 -14.79 -8.10 -11.32
C ILE A 19 -15.63 -8.42 -10.09
N ASP A 20 -15.34 -9.51 -9.37
CA ASP A 20 -16.04 -9.91 -8.14
C ASP A 20 -15.96 -8.79 -7.09
N ALA A 21 -14.76 -8.21 -6.90
CA ALA A 21 -14.59 -7.07 -6.00
C ALA A 21 -15.37 -5.83 -6.48
N ALA A 22 -15.39 -5.56 -7.78
CA ALA A 22 -16.16 -4.45 -8.34
C ALA A 22 -17.68 -4.64 -8.18
N VAL A 23 -18.17 -5.86 -8.36
CA VAL A 23 -19.57 -6.24 -8.13
C VAL A 23 -19.91 -6.08 -6.65
N ASP A 24 -19.09 -6.62 -5.75
CA ASP A 24 -19.33 -6.49 -4.30
C ASP A 24 -19.35 -5.03 -3.84
N ILE A 25 -18.38 -4.21 -4.29
CA ILE A 25 -18.34 -2.78 -3.96
C ILE A 25 -19.59 -2.05 -4.46
N ARG A 26 -20.07 -2.38 -5.67
CA ARG A 26 -21.25 -1.73 -6.25
C ARG A 26 -22.56 -2.19 -5.63
N MET A 27 -22.69 -3.47 -5.33
CA MET A 27 -23.91 -4.06 -4.77
C MET A 27 -24.02 -3.82 -3.27
N ASN A 28 -22.88 -3.75 -2.56
CA ASN A 28 -22.78 -3.56 -1.13
C ASN A 28 -21.92 -2.32 -0.79
N PRO A 29 -22.36 -1.10 -1.18
CA PRO A 29 -21.59 0.12 -0.94
C PRO A 29 -21.46 0.49 0.54
N GLU A 30 -22.36 0.00 1.40
CA GLU A 30 -22.33 0.23 2.86
C GLU A 30 -21.48 -0.79 3.63
N ALA A 31 -21.23 -1.97 3.04
CA ALA A 31 -20.41 -3.04 3.64
C ALA A 31 -18.90 -2.77 3.51
N VAL A 32 -18.50 -1.52 3.71
CA VAL A 32 -17.14 -1.05 3.49
C VAL A 32 -16.19 -1.61 4.56
N GLU A 33 -15.16 -2.30 4.10
CA GLU A 33 -14.00 -2.64 4.91
C GLU A 33 -13.03 -1.45 4.93
N ARG A 34 -13.13 -0.63 5.98
CA ARG A 34 -12.34 0.61 6.09
C ARG A 34 -10.87 0.31 6.40
N SER A 35 -10.00 0.72 5.49
CA SER A 35 -8.56 0.80 5.67
C SER A 35 -8.11 2.26 5.71
N TYR A 36 -6.90 2.52 6.20
CA TYR A 36 -6.33 3.86 6.28
C TYR A 36 -4.91 3.96 5.72
N MET A 37 -4.49 5.15 5.28
CA MET A 37 -3.10 5.44 4.90
C MET A 37 -2.68 6.84 5.38
N ALA A 38 -1.42 6.98 5.81
CA ALA A 38 -0.87 8.26 6.21
C ALA A 38 -0.77 9.22 5.02
N ARG A 39 -1.22 10.46 5.20
CA ARG A 39 -1.23 11.48 4.13
C ARG A 39 0.14 11.66 3.47
N GLN A 40 1.21 11.63 4.25
CA GLN A 40 2.58 11.77 3.76
C GLN A 40 2.98 10.60 2.85
N LEU A 41 2.56 9.37 3.18
CA LEU A 41 2.78 8.16 2.38
C LEU A 41 1.91 8.10 1.12
N VAL A 42 0.80 8.85 1.07
CA VAL A 42 0.02 9.09 -0.15
C VAL A 42 0.72 10.05 -1.10
N GLN A 43 1.47 11.03 -0.56
CA GLN A 43 2.15 12.05 -1.35
C GLN A 43 3.53 11.63 -1.87
N CYS A 44 4.22 10.75 -1.13
CA CYS A 44 5.47 10.12 -1.52
C CYS A 44 5.41 8.63 -1.14
N THR A 45 5.44 7.75 -2.14
CA THR A 45 5.19 6.32 -1.91
C THR A 45 6.48 5.52 -1.84
N LEU A 46 6.42 4.30 -1.30
CA LEU A 46 7.55 3.37 -1.24
C LEU A 46 8.14 3.05 -2.64
N PRO A 47 9.32 2.44 -2.75
CA PRO A 47 9.82 1.92 -4.02
C PRO A 47 8.85 0.92 -4.68
N HIS A 48 8.68 0.99 -6.00
CA HIS A 48 7.88 0.01 -6.77
C HIS A 48 8.62 -1.31 -6.97
N SER A 49 9.95 -1.24 -7.08
CA SER A 49 10.87 -2.37 -7.24
C SER A 49 11.97 -2.29 -6.19
N ASP A 50 12.75 -3.38 -6.04
CA ASP A 50 13.92 -3.39 -5.17
C ASP A 50 14.91 -2.31 -5.63
N PRO A 51 15.25 -1.31 -4.80
CA PRO A 51 16.26 -0.30 -5.14
C PRO A 51 17.67 -0.88 -5.28
N GLY A 52 17.91 -2.11 -4.82
CA GLY A 52 19.24 -2.69 -4.76
C GLY A 52 20.06 -2.13 -3.58
N ASN A 53 21.38 -2.23 -3.69
CA ASN A 53 22.29 -1.95 -2.57
C ASN A 53 22.70 -0.47 -2.47
N LEU A 54 21.71 0.42 -2.37
CA LEU A 54 21.93 1.86 -2.19
C LEU A 54 22.01 2.22 -0.70
N MET A 55 22.83 3.20 -0.34
CA MET A 55 22.93 3.71 1.05
C MET A 55 21.67 4.46 1.49
N ARG A 56 20.99 5.11 0.54
CA ARG A 56 19.74 5.83 0.76
C ARG A 56 18.89 5.73 -0.50
N TRP A 57 17.60 5.52 -0.32
CA TRP A 57 16.61 5.72 -1.36
C TRP A 57 15.74 6.93 -1.01
N SER A 58 15.35 7.73 -2.00
CA SER A 58 14.45 8.86 -1.77
C SER A 58 13.55 9.15 -2.96
N ARG A 59 12.40 9.75 -2.68
CA ARG A 59 11.49 10.29 -3.68
C ARG A 59 11.01 11.68 -3.29
N THR A 60 10.99 12.59 -4.25
CA THR A 60 10.62 14.00 -4.04
C THR A 60 9.38 14.36 -4.85
N ASN A 61 8.45 15.03 -4.20
CA ASN A 61 7.24 15.60 -4.77
C ASN A 61 7.13 17.08 -4.37
N GLY A 62 7.56 17.98 -5.26
CA GLY A 62 7.62 19.41 -4.94
C GLY A 62 8.58 19.66 -3.78
N HIS A 63 8.08 20.25 -2.69
CA HIS A 63 8.86 20.50 -1.47
C HIS A 63 8.96 19.30 -0.52
N LEU A 64 8.17 18.25 -0.74
CA LEU A 64 8.14 17.08 0.15
C LEU A 64 9.07 15.99 -0.38
N THR A 65 9.90 15.42 0.49
CA THR A 65 10.74 14.25 0.17
C THR A 65 10.49 13.14 1.17
N LEU A 66 10.22 11.93 0.68
CA LEU A 66 10.35 10.70 1.44
C LEU A 66 11.77 10.17 1.24
N ALA A 67 12.49 9.90 2.31
CA ALA A 67 13.72 9.11 2.26
C ALA A 67 13.58 7.85 3.11
N ILE A 68 14.23 6.77 2.69
CA ILE A 68 14.24 5.49 3.39
C ILE A 68 15.68 5.13 3.67
N ARG A 69 15.96 4.82 4.94
CA ARG A 69 17.15 4.08 5.36
C ARG A 69 16.74 2.63 5.58
N PRO A 70 17.33 1.68 4.86
CA PRO A 70 16.98 0.27 4.96
C PRO A 70 17.61 -0.34 6.21
N TYR A 71 17.10 -1.50 6.62
CA TYR A 71 17.88 -2.41 7.44
C TYR A 71 19.02 -2.99 6.61
N VAL A 72 20.21 -3.10 7.20
CA VAL A 72 21.37 -3.75 6.57
C VAL A 72 21.63 -5.07 7.29
N ASP A 73 21.56 -6.18 6.54
CA ASP A 73 21.79 -7.51 7.10
C ASP A 73 23.27 -7.79 7.43
N GLU A 74 23.53 -8.94 8.04
CA GLU A 74 24.87 -9.42 8.38
C GLU A 74 25.82 -9.58 7.18
N HIS A 75 25.29 -9.53 5.95
CA HIS A 75 26.05 -9.60 4.71
C HIS A 75 26.22 -8.23 4.04
N ASN A 76 25.99 -7.13 4.76
CA ASN A 76 26.05 -5.75 4.25
C ASN A 76 25.08 -5.47 3.09
N LYS A 77 23.95 -6.19 3.04
CA LYS A 77 22.92 -5.95 2.04
C LYS A 77 21.84 -5.04 2.58
N ALA A 78 21.58 -3.95 1.87
CA ALA A 78 20.45 -3.06 2.10
C ALA A 78 19.12 -3.75 1.77
N LEU A 79 18.26 -3.88 2.78
CA LEU A 79 16.95 -4.51 2.71
C LEU A 79 15.85 -3.44 2.75
N TYR A 80 15.57 -2.82 1.60
CA TYR A 80 14.46 -1.87 1.45
C TYR A 80 13.10 -2.58 1.41
N PRO A 81 12.03 -2.00 2.00
CA PRO A 81 10.66 -2.39 1.70
C PRO A 81 10.27 -1.89 0.30
N TYR A 82 9.73 -2.78 -0.54
CA TYR A 82 9.30 -2.43 -1.89
C TYR A 82 8.12 -3.27 -2.39
N GLY A 83 7.49 -2.80 -3.48
CA GLY A 83 6.41 -3.52 -4.14
C GLY A 83 5.11 -3.56 -3.34
N SER A 84 4.21 -4.48 -3.68
CA SER A 84 2.84 -4.45 -3.15
C SER A 84 2.72 -4.84 -1.67
N ILE A 85 3.51 -5.80 -1.19
CA ILE A 85 3.33 -6.38 0.14
C ILE A 85 3.53 -5.34 1.26
N PRO A 86 4.63 -4.56 1.31
CA PRO A 86 4.79 -3.49 2.29
C PRO A 86 3.67 -2.45 2.26
N ARG A 87 3.08 -2.18 1.10
CA ARG A 87 1.96 -1.24 0.99
C ARG A 87 0.72 -1.79 1.65
N LEU A 88 0.38 -3.05 1.35
CA LEU A 88 -0.74 -3.76 1.98
C LEU A 88 -0.54 -3.85 3.50
N LEU A 89 0.69 -4.13 3.94
CA LEU A 89 1.07 -4.09 5.35
C LEU A 89 0.87 -2.70 5.95
N LEU A 90 1.30 -1.62 5.29
CA LEU A 90 1.08 -0.26 5.77
C LEU A 90 -0.41 0.08 5.87
N PHE A 91 -1.21 -0.26 4.87
CA PHE A 91 -2.67 -0.06 4.91
C PHE A 91 -3.30 -0.77 6.11
N TRP A 92 -2.94 -2.03 6.33
CA TRP A 92 -3.39 -2.80 7.49
C TRP A 92 -2.90 -2.20 8.82
N LEU A 93 -1.61 -1.87 8.90
CA LEU A 93 -0.97 -1.35 10.11
C LEU A 93 -1.57 -0.02 10.55
N VAL A 94 -1.79 0.91 9.62
CA VAL A 94 -2.43 2.20 9.90
C VAL A 94 -3.86 1.98 10.39
N THR A 95 -4.55 0.98 9.84
CA THR A 95 -5.91 0.62 10.23
C THR A 95 -5.97 0.11 11.66
N GLU A 96 -5.12 -0.87 11.98
CA GLU A 96 -4.99 -1.43 13.33
C GLU A 96 -4.61 -0.35 14.35
N ALA A 97 -3.60 0.46 14.03
CA ALA A 97 -3.12 1.54 14.89
C ALA A 97 -4.21 2.58 15.16
N THR A 98 -4.97 2.97 14.14
CA THR A 98 -6.05 3.97 14.25
C THR A 98 -7.24 3.42 15.02
N GLN A 99 -7.67 2.19 14.74
CA GLN A 99 -8.84 1.59 15.39
C GLN A 99 -8.56 1.26 16.87
N LYS A 100 -7.40 0.67 17.16
CA LYS A 100 -7.03 0.27 18.53
C LYS A 100 -6.42 1.41 19.35
N LYS A 101 -6.03 2.51 18.71
CA LYS A 101 -5.32 3.65 19.32
C LYS A 101 -4.10 3.18 20.12
N SER A 102 -3.38 2.19 19.59
CA SER A 102 -2.26 1.54 20.27
C SER A 102 -1.06 1.49 19.34
N ARG A 103 0.13 1.77 19.90
CA ARG A 103 1.42 1.53 19.23
C ARG A 103 1.79 0.05 19.24
N HIS A 104 1.27 -0.74 20.17
CA HIS A 104 1.56 -2.17 20.26
C HIS A 104 0.57 -2.93 19.37
N ILE A 105 1.07 -3.49 18.26
CA ILE A 105 0.30 -4.17 17.23
C ILE A 105 0.62 -5.66 17.24
N ARG A 106 -0.41 -6.50 17.38
CA ARG A 106 -0.33 -7.96 17.21
C ARG A 106 -0.72 -8.32 15.78
N LEU A 107 0.08 -9.15 15.11
CA LEU A 107 -0.04 -9.44 13.66
C LEU A 107 -1.13 -10.47 13.31
N GLY A 108 -1.95 -10.87 14.28
CA GLY A 108 -3.07 -11.78 14.10
C GLY A 108 -2.88 -13.10 14.84
N ASN A 109 -3.91 -13.96 14.80
CA ASN A 109 -3.90 -15.25 15.50
C ASN A 109 -3.24 -16.38 14.69
N SER A 110 -3.15 -16.23 13.36
CA SER A 110 -2.50 -17.19 12.48
C SER A 110 -1.95 -16.52 11.23
N LEU A 111 -0.91 -17.11 10.63
CA LEU A 111 -0.29 -16.61 9.41
C LEU A 111 -1.27 -16.62 8.25
N ASP A 112 -1.98 -17.72 8.07
CA ASP A 112 -2.97 -17.89 7.00
C ASP A 112 -4.09 -16.86 7.08
N GLY A 113 -4.58 -16.60 8.29
CA GLY A 113 -5.61 -15.58 8.53
C GLY A 113 -5.12 -14.19 8.13
N PHE A 114 -3.95 -13.81 8.63
CA PHE A 114 -3.33 -12.53 8.32
C PHE A 114 -3.05 -12.37 6.82
N MET A 115 -2.50 -13.41 6.18
CA MET A 115 -2.27 -13.42 4.74
C MET A 115 -3.56 -13.14 3.97
N ARG A 116 -4.66 -13.82 4.30
CA ARG A 116 -5.95 -13.59 3.62
C ARG A 116 -6.46 -12.16 3.84
N GLU A 117 -6.31 -11.63 5.05
CA GLU A 117 -6.73 -10.28 5.42
C GLU A 117 -6.07 -9.21 4.53
N ILE A 118 -4.75 -9.29 4.35
CA ILE A 118 -3.99 -8.40 3.45
C ILE A 118 -4.08 -8.81 1.97
N GLY A 119 -4.88 -9.83 1.66
CA GLY A 119 -5.14 -10.30 0.30
C GLY A 119 -4.06 -11.19 -0.30
N LEU A 120 -3.16 -11.79 0.47
CA LEU A 120 -2.23 -12.82 -0.01
C LEU A 120 -2.87 -14.22 0.01
N ASN A 121 -2.31 -15.15 -0.77
CA ASN A 121 -2.80 -16.53 -0.80
C ASN A 121 -1.80 -17.47 -0.07
N PRO A 122 -2.17 -18.04 1.09
CA PRO A 122 -1.28 -18.94 1.85
C PRO A 122 -0.92 -20.22 1.08
N ARG A 123 -1.69 -20.58 0.06
CA ARG A 123 -1.50 -21.81 -0.73
C ARG A 123 -0.60 -21.66 -1.94
N THR A 124 0.02 -20.50 -2.16
CA THR A 124 0.90 -20.24 -3.33
C THR A 124 2.24 -21.00 -3.31
N GLY A 125 2.41 -21.96 -2.41
CA GLY A 125 3.55 -22.88 -2.31
C GLY A 125 4.58 -22.47 -1.25
N GLY A 126 5.27 -23.44 -0.65
CA GLY A 126 6.27 -23.22 0.42
C GLY A 126 7.66 -22.76 -0.04
N GLY A 127 7.83 -22.43 -1.32
CA GLY A 127 9.12 -21.99 -1.88
C GLY A 127 9.37 -20.48 -1.74
N LYS A 128 10.57 -20.03 -2.13
CA LYS A 128 10.99 -18.61 -2.06
C LYS A 128 10.09 -17.62 -2.81
N ARG A 129 9.25 -18.11 -3.74
CA ARG A 129 8.29 -17.30 -4.51
C ARG A 129 6.88 -17.29 -3.92
N GLY A 130 6.61 -18.12 -2.91
CA GLY A 130 5.32 -18.17 -2.23
C GLY A 130 5.04 -16.88 -1.46
N ASP A 131 3.76 -16.54 -1.33
CA ASP A 131 3.36 -15.29 -0.68
C ASP A 131 3.80 -15.25 0.80
N ALA A 132 3.84 -16.39 1.48
CA ALA A 132 4.28 -16.46 2.88
C ALA A 132 5.76 -16.03 3.03
N ALA A 133 6.66 -16.63 2.24
CA ALA A 133 8.09 -16.27 2.28
C ALA A 133 8.32 -14.79 1.89
N ARG A 134 7.58 -14.30 0.89
CA ARG A 134 7.65 -12.89 0.46
C ARG A 134 7.10 -11.95 1.53
N LEU A 135 6.03 -12.35 2.23
CA LEU A 135 5.45 -11.59 3.34
C LEU A 135 6.46 -11.44 4.46
N HIS A 136 7.04 -12.56 4.94
CA HIS A 136 8.07 -12.53 5.98
C HIS A 136 9.23 -11.60 5.62
N SER A 137 9.79 -11.74 4.40
CA SER A 137 10.90 -10.89 3.96
C SER A 137 10.53 -9.41 3.94
N GLN A 138 9.31 -9.08 3.50
CA GLN A 138 8.87 -7.68 3.41
C GLN A 138 8.45 -7.09 4.76
N MET A 139 7.99 -7.91 5.71
CA MET A 139 7.75 -7.50 7.09
C MET A 139 9.06 -7.09 7.77
N GLU A 140 10.11 -7.91 7.68
CA GLU A 140 11.42 -7.58 8.24
C GLU A 140 11.98 -6.29 7.64
N ARG A 141 11.94 -6.17 6.30
CA ARG A 141 12.34 -4.97 5.56
C ARG A 141 11.59 -3.72 6.02
N LEU A 142 10.27 -3.82 6.16
CA LEU A 142 9.42 -2.68 6.51
C LEU A 142 9.60 -2.27 7.97
N PHE A 143 9.44 -3.21 8.91
CA PHE A 143 9.44 -2.89 10.34
C PHE A 143 10.78 -2.37 10.83
N ARG A 144 11.88 -2.78 10.21
CA ARG A 144 13.23 -2.34 10.56
C ARG A 144 13.70 -1.11 9.77
N ALA A 145 12.92 -0.60 8.82
CA ALA A 145 13.26 0.60 8.07
C ALA A 145 13.04 1.87 8.88
N ILE A 146 13.84 2.90 8.57
CA ILE A 146 13.63 4.26 9.05
C ILE A 146 13.15 5.11 7.87
N ILE A 147 12.01 5.75 8.05
CA ILE A 147 11.39 6.67 7.10
C ILE A 147 11.66 8.10 7.55
N THR A 148 12.18 8.91 6.64
CA THR A 148 12.33 10.34 6.84
C THR A 148 11.35 11.08 5.96
N PHE A 149 10.58 12.01 6.51
CA PHE A 149 9.90 13.02 5.73
C PHE A 149 10.64 14.35 5.86
N GLU A 150 11.04 14.93 4.74
CA GLU A 150 11.61 16.28 4.67
C GLU A 150 10.63 17.22 3.97
N ASP A 151 10.46 18.44 4.49
CA ASP A 151 9.79 19.57 3.83
C ASP A 151 10.86 20.65 3.57
N ARG A 152 11.14 20.90 2.28
CA ARG A 152 12.12 21.87 1.80
C ARG A 152 11.43 23.00 1.06
N ARG A 153 11.39 24.17 1.70
CA ARG A 153 10.88 25.43 1.12
C ARG A 153 12.04 26.40 0.92
N GLU A 154 11.77 27.49 0.24
CA GLU A 154 12.78 28.49 -0.15
C GLU A 154 13.69 28.94 1.02
N TRP A 155 13.11 29.13 2.21
CA TRP A 155 13.81 29.65 3.40
C TRP A 155 13.77 28.71 4.62
N SER A 156 13.28 27.48 4.46
CA SER A 156 13.15 26.54 5.59
C SER A 156 13.33 25.10 5.16
N LYS A 157 14.06 24.34 5.96
CA LYS A 157 14.12 22.88 5.86
C LYS A 157 13.72 22.28 7.20
N SER A 158 12.64 21.50 7.22
CA SER A 158 12.28 20.66 8.35
C SER A 158 12.33 19.19 7.94
N TYR A 159 12.57 18.32 8.91
CA TYR A 159 12.58 16.88 8.69
C TYR A 159 12.19 16.16 9.97
N VAL A 160 11.61 14.97 9.81
CA VAL A 160 11.33 14.04 10.90
C VAL A 160 11.80 12.64 10.49
N ASP A 161 12.65 12.05 11.32
CA ASP A 161 13.12 10.67 11.20
C ASP A 161 12.22 9.77 12.04
N MET A 162 11.68 8.71 11.43
CA MET A 162 10.71 7.84 12.06
C MET A 162 11.06 6.38 11.81
N GLN A 163 11.40 5.67 12.87
CA GLN A 163 11.49 4.22 12.81
C GLN A 163 10.07 3.63 12.78
N ILE A 164 9.81 2.69 11.87
CA ILE A 164 8.48 2.08 11.78
C ILE A 164 8.19 1.28 13.05
N ALA A 165 9.05 0.32 13.39
CA ALA A 165 8.94 -0.46 14.62
C ALA A 165 10.31 -0.52 15.34
N PRO A 166 10.52 0.27 16.41
CA PRO A 166 11.72 0.17 17.25
C PRO A 166 11.86 -1.19 17.94
N LYS A 167 10.75 -1.87 18.22
CA LYS A 167 10.73 -3.17 18.89
C LYS A 167 9.73 -4.09 18.22
N GLY A 168 9.99 -5.38 18.28
CA GLY A 168 9.05 -6.39 17.85
C GLY A 168 9.66 -7.78 17.90
N THR A 169 8.80 -8.77 17.80
CA THR A 169 9.17 -10.17 17.62
C THR A 169 8.34 -10.72 16.48
N LEU A 170 9.02 -11.21 15.45
CA LEU A 170 8.38 -11.88 14.32
C LEU A 170 8.68 -13.37 14.45
N TRP A 171 7.66 -14.15 14.76
CA TRP A 171 7.76 -15.59 14.85
C TRP A 171 7.48 -16.19 13.48
N TRP A 172 8.44 -16.99 13.00
CA TRP A 172 8.34 -17.60 11.68
C TRP A 172 9.07 -18.94 11.64
N ASP A 173 8.31 -20.03 11.47
CA ASP A 173 8.86 -21.35 11.17
C ASP A 173 8.37 -21.80 9.77
N PRO A 174 9.24 -21.74 8.74
CA PRO A 174 8.91 -22.19 7.39
C PRO A 174 8.56 -23.69 7.31
N ALA A 175 9.10 -24.51 8.22
CA ALA A 175 8.89 -25.96 8.24
C ALA A 175 7.57 -26.36 8.90
N LYS A 176 7.00 -25.49 9.76
CA LYS A 176 5.70 -25.67 10.44
C LYS A 176 4.62 -24.72 9.92
N SER A 177 4.60 -24.47 8.62
CA SER A 177 3.69 -23.51 7.96
C SER A 177 2.18 -23.74 8.16
N HIS A 178 1.77 -24.89 8.72
CA HIS A 178 0.36 -25.24 8.94
C HIS A 178 -0.12 -25.06 10.40
N GLN A 179 0.74 -24.65 11.34
CA GLN A 179 0.35 -24.42 12.73
C GLN A 179 0.89 -23.08 13.26
N ASP A 180 -0.05 -22.16 13.55
CA ASP A 180 -0.06 -21.13 14.61
C ASP A 180 1.14 -20.21 14.86
N ASN A 181 2.14 -20.12 14.00
CA ASN A 181 3.36 -19.35 14.33
C ASN A 181 3.23 -17.82 14.30
N LEU A 182 2.13 -17.23 13.80
CA LEU A 182 1.96 -15.76 13.84
C LEU A 182 1.34 -15.26 15.16
N TRP A 183 0.78 -16.14 15.99
CA TRP A 183 -0.02 -15.80 17.18
C TRP A 183 0.72 -14.92 18.22
N GLU A 184 2.06 -15.02 18.26
CA GLU A 184 2.92 -14.23 19.16
C GLU A 184 3.66 -13.09 18.45
N SER A 185 3.46 -12.93 17.14
CA SER A 185 4.15 -11.88 16.40
C SER A 185 3.58 -10.51 16.74
N TRP A 186 4.44 -9.62 17.23
CA TRP A 186 4.07 -8.27 17.61
C TRP A 186 5.13 -7.27 17.19
N VAL A 187 4.69 -6.03 16.98
CA VAL A 187 5.58 -4.88 16.78
C VAL A 187 5.08 -3.72 17.64
N GLU A 188 6.01 -2.96 18.21
CA GLU A 188 5.72 -1.68 18.84
C GLU A 188 6.11 -0.59 17.83
N LEU A 189 5.13 0.20 17.40
CA LEU A 189 5.34 1.30 16.48
C LEU A 189 6.10 2.44 17.13
N GLY A 190 6.99 3.05 16.35
CA GLY A 190 7.70 4.25 16.76
C GLY A 190 6.71 5.36 17.07
N GLU A 191 7.01 6.17 18.08
CA GLU A 191 6.10 7.22 18.54
C GLU A 191 5.76 8.22 17.43
N GLU A 192 6.79 8.78 16.79
CA GLU A 192 6.63 9.70 15.66
C GLU A 192 5.91 9.05 14.47
N PHE A 193 6.23 7.78 14.18
CA PHE A 193 5.57 7.06 13.11
C PHE A 193 4.07 6.88 13.41
N PHE A 194 3.73 6.44 14.63
CA PHE A 194 2.35 6.28 15.07
C PHE A 194 1.58 7.61 15.04
N ALA A 195 2.17 8.69 15.55
CA ALA A 195 1.58 10.02 15.50
C ALA A 195 1.31 10.45 14.04
N ALA A 196 2.30 10.27 13.15
CA ALA A 196 2.18 10.63 11.75
C ALA A 196 1.07 9.85 11.02
N ILE A 197 0.95 8.53 11.26
CA ILE A 197 -0.05 7.70 10.58
C ILE A 197 -1.48 7.85 11.12
N THR A 198 -1.63 8.26 12.38
CA THR A 198 -2.94 8.43 13.03
C THR A 198 -3.49 9.86 12.97
N ALA A 199 -2.68 10.86 12.62
CA ALA A 199 -3.09 12.27 12.63
C ALA A 199 -4.18 12.62 11.60
N ALA A 200 -4.08 12.11 10.37
CA ALA A 200 -5.05 12.39 9.30
C ALA A 200 -5.13 11.21 8.31
N PRO A 201 -5.65 10.06 8.76
CA PRO A 201 -5.66 8.85 7.95
C PRO A 201 -6.66 8.98 6.79
N VAL A 202 -6.22 8.66 5.57
CA VAL A 202 -7.09 8.65 4.37
C VAL A 202 -7.89 7.35 4.34
N PRO A 203 -9.24 7.39 4.43
CA PRO A 203 -10.05 6.17 4.40
C PRO A 203 -10.06 5.56 2.99
N ILE A 204 -9.85 4.25 2.91
CA ILE A 204 -9.66 3.46 1.69
C ILE A 204 -10.42 2.12 1.81
N ASP A 205 -11.05 1.65 0.73
CA ASP A 205 -11.75 0.36 0.73
C ASP A 205 -10.74 -0.81 0.61
N MET A 206 -10.69 -1.66 1.64
CA MET A 206 -9.79 -2.82 1.66
C MET A 206 -10.08 -3.81 0.54
N ARG A 207 -11.35 -3.92 0.09
CA ARG A 207 -11.73 -4.79 -1.03
C ARG A 207 -11.06 -4.34 -2.31
N ALA A 208 -10.98 -3.02 -2.54
CA ALA A 208 -10.28 -2.43 -3.67
C ALA A 208 -8.76 -2.69 -3.58
N LEU A 209 -8.15 -2.54 -2.40
CA LEU A 209 -6.73 -2.83 -2.19
C LEU A 209 -6.40 -4.29 -2.51
N ARG A 210 -7.19 -5.25 -2.01
CA ARG A 210 -7.01 -6.68 -2.30
C ARG A 210 -7.15 -6.99 -3.79
N ALA A 211 -8.04 -6.31 -4.50
CA ALA A 211 -8.20 -6.46 -5.95
C ALA A 211 -7.03 -5.84 -6.74
N LEU A 212 -6.42 -4.77 -6.24
CA LEU A 212 -5.32 -4.05 -6.90
C LEU A 212 -3.92 -4.55 -6.51
N LYS A 213 -3.83 -5.49 -5.56
CA LYS A 213 -2.57 -6.03 -4.96
C LYS A 213 -1.48 -6.45 -5.94
N ARG A 214 -1.81 -6.78 -7.19
CA ARG A 214 -0.83 -7.20 -8.21
C ARG A 214 -0.01 -6.04 -8.80
N SER A 215 -0.29 -4.79 -8.42
CA SER A 215 0.46 -3.63 -8.91
C SER A 215 0.71 -2.62 -7.78
N PRO A 216 1.97 -2.37 -7.38
CA PRO A 216 2.28 -1.34 -6.39
C PRO A 216 1.85 0.06 -6.88
N LEU A 217 2.03 0.34 -8.17
CA LEU A 217 1.54 1.58 -8.79
C LEU A 217 0.02 1.73 -8.68
N ALA A 218 -0.75 0.65 -8.86
CA ALA A 218 -2.21 0.73 -8.74
C ALA A 218 -2.67 0.97 -7.30
N LEU A 219 -2.01 0.37 -6.31
CA LEU A 219 -2.28 0.62 -4.88
C LEU A 219 -2.01 2.09 -4.51
N ASP A 220 -0.85 2.60 -4.95
CA ASP A 220 -0.46 4.00 -4.72
C ASP A 220 -1.42 4.98 -5.41
N LEU A 221 -1.74 4.74 -6.69
CA LEU A 221 -2.70 5.54 -7.44
C LEU A 221 -4.08 5.51 -6.79
N TYR A 222 -4.55 4.36 -6.31
CA TYR A 222 -5.86 4.26 -5.67
C TYR A 222 -5.93 5.13 -4.40
N ALA A 223 -4.93 5.04 -3.53
CA ALA A 223 -4.86 5.87 -2.32
C ALA A 223 -4.76 7.36 -2.65
N TRP A 224 -3.91 7.71 -3.63
CA TRP A 224 -3.73 9.08 -4.10
C TRP A 224 -4.97 9.66 -4.76
N LEU A 225 -5.68 8.88 -5.59
CA LEU A 225 -6.92 9.30 -6.24
C LEU A 225 -8.04 9.49 -5.22
N THR A 226 -8.10 8.65 -4.19
CA THR A 226 -9.09 8.79 -3.10
C THR A 226 -8.90 10.13 -2.37
N HIS A 227 -7.66 10.46 -1.99
CA HIS A 227 -7.35 11.74 -1.37
C HIS A 227 -7.54 12.93 -2.33
N THR A 228 -7.17 12.77 -3.61
CA THR A 228 -7.28 13.84 -4.62
C THR A 228 -8.72 14.14 -4.97
N ALA A 229 -9.57 13.12 -5.13
CA ALA A 229 -11.01 13.26 -5.33
C ALA A 229 -11.69 13.93 -4.14
N PHE A 230 -11.34 13.52 -2.91
CA PHE A 230 -11.83 14.20 -1.70
C PHE A 230 -11.49 15.70 -1.69
N SER A 231 -10.24 16.04 -2.01
CA SER A 231 -9.78 17.43 -2.11
C SER A 231 -10.52 18.21 -3.20
N ALA A 232 -10.71 17.61 -4.39
CA ALA A 232 -11.46 18.18 -5.50
C ALA A 232 -12.92 18.48 -5.11
N THR A 233 -13.58 17.52 -4.47
CA THR A 233 -14.97 17.65 -3.99
C THR A 233 -15.10 18.72 -2.92
N ARG A 234 -14.19 18.76 -1.94
CA ARG A 234 -14.21 19.78 -0.88
C ARG A 234 -14.03 21.20 -1.43
N LYS A 235 -13.20 21.35 -2.46
CA LYS A 235 -12.97 22.65 -3.13
C LYS A 235 -13.98 22.95 -4.25
N ARG A 236 -14.82 21.98 -4.63
CA ARG A 236 -15.73 22.03 -5.78
C ARG A 236 -15.01 22.37 -7.09
N GLU A 237 -13.78 21.89 -7.24
CA GLU A 237 -12.89 22.22 -8.36
C GLU A 237 -12.13 20.99 -8.83
N SER A 238 -12.02 20.81 -10.15
CA SER A 238 -11.24 19.72 -10.73
C SER A 238 -9.75 19.94 -10.48
N ARG A 239 -9.02 18.86 -10.19
CA ARG A 239 -7.57 18.89 -10.04
C ARG A 239 -6.95 18.50 -11.36
N ILE A 240 -6.09 19.36 -11.92
CA ILE A 240 -5.32 19.09 -13.13
C ILE A 240 -3.90 18.72 -12.69
N ILE A 241 -3.46 17.51 -13.05
CA ILE A 241 -2.15 16.99 -12.65
C ILE A 241 -1.35 16.72 -13.92
N PRO A 242 -0.34 17.57 -14.22
CA PRO A 242 0.58 17.32 -15.31
C PRO A 242 1.25 15.95 -15.18
N TRP A 243 1.43 15.25 -16.30
CA TRP A 243 1.99 13.90 -16.27
C TRP A 243 3.41 13.86 -15.70
N GLU A 244 4.21 14.89 -15.96
CA GLU A 244 5.56 15.09 -15.43
C GLU A 244 5.52 15.19 -13.91
N GLY A 245 4.54 15.93 -13.37
CA GLY A 245 4.30 16.03 -11.94
C GLY A 245 3.93 14.68 -11.34
N LEU A 246 2.99 13.95 -11.94
CA LEU A 246 2.59 12.62 -11.45
C LEU A 246 3.75 11.60 -11.53
N HIS A 247 4.59 11.69 -12.56
CA HIS A 247 5.78 10.85 -12.72
C HIS A 247 6.80 11.11 -11.61
N GLY A 248 7.07 12.36 -11.26
CA GLY A 248 7.92 12.68 -10.09
C GLY A 248 7.37 12.09 -8.78
N GLN A 249 6.04 12.07 -8.61
CA GLN A 249 5.37 11.59 -7.40
C GLN A 249 5.42 10.07 -7.20
N MET A 250 5.22 9.31 -8.28
CA MET A 250 5.02 7.87 -8.18
C MET A 250 5.55 7.05 -9.35
N GLY A 251 6.31 7.68 -10.25
CA GLY A 251 6.84 7.07 -11.45
C GLY A 251 8.35 7.23 -11.63
N ALA A 252 9.08 7.71 -10.62
CA ALA A 252 10.51 8.03 -10.74
C ALA A 252 11.38 6.84 -11.22
N GLU A 253 10.93 5.61 -11.01
CA GLU A 253 11.60 4.40 -11.49
C GLU A 253 11.39 4.10 -12.98
N TYR A 254 10.48 4.80 -13.66
CA TYR A 254 10.27 4.68 -15.10
C TYR A 254 11.18 5.64 -15.84
N ALA A 255 12.07 5.09 -16.68
CA ALA A 255 12.98 5.90 -17.50
C ALA A 255 12.26 6.81 -18.49
N GLN A 256 11.13 6.36 -19.05
CA GLN A 256 10.35 7.12 -20.02
C GLN A 256 8.96 7.46 -19.48
N LEU A 257 8.59 8.73 -19.60
CA LEU A 257 7.26 9.21 -19.22
C LEU A 257 6.15 8.49 -20.00
N ARG A 258 6.39 8.12 -21.27
CA ARG A 258 5.45 7.37 -22.10
C ARG A 258 5.07 6.02 -21.45
N ASP A 259 6.06 5.26 -21.00
CA ASP A 259 5.84 3.94 -20.39
C ASP A 259 5.07 4.06 -19.08
N PHE A 260 5.40 5.10 -18.30
CA PHE A 260 4.65 5.44 -17.10
C PHE A 260 3.18 5.74 -17.42
N LYS A 261 2.89 6.62 -18.40
CA LYS A 261 1.51 6.93 -18.83
C LYS A 261 0.74 5.67 -19.22
N ILE A 262 1.37 4.74 -19.95
CA ILE A 262 0.74 3.47 -20.33
C ILE A 262 0.35 2.65 -19.08
N LYS A 263 1.27 2.51 -18.12
CA LYS A 263 1.01 1.75 -16.88
C LYS A 263 -0.04 2.42 -16.00
N VAL A 264 0.00 3.75 -15.89
CA VAL A 264 -1.02 4.52 -15.16
C VAL A 264 -2.39 4.30 -15.81
N ASN A 265 -2.54 4.48 -17.12
CA ASN A 265 -3.82 4.30 -17.79
C ASN A 265 -4.39 2.88 -17.63
N MET A 266 -3.53 1.85 -17.65
CA MET A 266 -3.96 0.48 -17.33
C MET A 266 -4.42 0.33 -15.88
N ALA A 267 -3.75 0.99 -14.93
CA ALA A 267 -4.14 0.99 -13.52
C ALA A 267 -5.45 1.77 -13.30
N LEU A 268 -5.63 2.93 -13.94
CA LEU A 268 -6.85 3.74 -13.86
C LEU A 268 -8.09 2.95 -14.27
N LYS A 269 -8.02 2.18 -15.36
CA LYS A 269 -9.12 1.29 -15.78
C LYS A 269 -9.52 0.31 -14.69
N LYS A 270 -8.55 -0.31 -14.01
CA LYS A 270 -8.82 -1.23 -12.90
C LYS A 270 -9.37 -0.52 -11.68
N ILE A 271 -8.84 0.66 -11.38
CA ILE A 271 -9.28 1.49 -10.25
C ILE A 271 -10.74 1.92 -10.44
N GLN A 272 -11.14 2.35 -11.64
CA GLN A 272 -12.53 2.74 -11.92
C GLN A 272 -13.52 1.57 -11.76
N LEU A 273 -13.08 0.31 -11.91
CA LEU A 273 -13.95 -0.85 -11.61
C LEU A 273 -14.25 -0.96 -10.10
N VAL A 274 -13.24 -0.77 -9.26
CA VAL A 274 -13.35 -0.88 -7.79
C VAL A 274 -13.63 0.47 -7.11
N TYR A 275 -13.81 1.53 -7.88
CA TYR A 275 -14.18 2.87 -7.43
C TYR A 275 -15.09 3.52 -8.48
N PRO A 276 -16.31 3.00 -8.64
CA PRO A 276 -17.17 3.32 -9.79
C PRO A 276 -17.64 4.77 -9.85
N THR A 277 -17.61 5.49 -8.72
CA THR A 277 -18.01 6.91 -8.64
C THR A 277 -16.88 7.86 -9.01
N LEU A 278 -15.64 7.37 -9.17
CA LEU A 278 -14.48 8.17 -9.47
C LEU A 278 -14.53 8.71 -10.90
N LYS A 279 -14.53 10.03 -11.03
CA LYS A 279 -14.59 10.74 -12.31
C LYS A 279 -13.20 11.22 -12.72
N LEU A 280 -12.68 10.66 -13.80
CA LEU A 280 -11.35 10.95 -14.35
C LEU A 280 -11.44 11.31 -15.81
N GLU A 281 -10.55 12.20 -16.24
CA GLU A 281 -10.29 12.49 -17.64
C GLU A 281 -8.78 12.46 -17.87
N THR A 282 -8.34 11.84 -18.97
CA THR A 282 -6.93 11.80 -19.37
C THR A 282 -6.72 12.56 -20.66
N THR A 283 -5.83 13.54 -20.66
CA THR A 283 -5.41 14.27 -21.84
C THR A 283 -3.95 13.93 -22.18
N GLY A 284 -3.45 14.44 -23.32
CA GLY A 284 -2.03 14.29 -23.67
C GLY A 284 -1.08 14.90 -22.63
N ALA A 285 -1.50 15.98 -21.98
CA ALA A 285 -0.69 16.77 -21.05
C ALA A 285 -0.93 16.46 -19.56
N ALA A 286 -2.12 16.01 -19.18
CA ALA A 286 -2.47 15.84 -17.78
C ALA A 286 -3.46 14.70 -17.50
N LEU A 287 -3.47 14.25 -16.24
CA LEU A 287 -4.58 13.54 -15.61
C LEU A 287 -5.45 14.56 -14.88
N ILE A 288 -6.75 14.55 -15.15
CA ILE A 288 -7.73 15.43 -14.52
C ILE A 288 -8.61 14.58 -13.59
N VAL A 289 -8.70 15.00 -12.33
CA VAL A 289 -9.53 14.37 -11.30
C VAL A 289 -10.67 15.33 -10.96
N HIS A 290 -11.89 14.94 -11.32
CA HIS A 290 -13.07 15.77 -11.07
C HIS A 290 -13.63 15.53 -9.65
N PRO A 291 -14.40 16.50 -9.11
CA PRO A 291 -15.22 16.28 -7.93
C PRO A 291 -16.05 15.00 -8.07
N SER A 292 -15.81 14.07 -7.14
CA SER A 292 -16.48 12.76 -7.08
C SER A 292 -16.69 12.34 -5.62
N PRO A 293 -17.78 11.60 -5.31
CA PRO A 293 -17.97 11.00 -4.00
C PRO A 293 -16.76 10.13 -3.63
N THR A 294 -16.31 10.20 -2.38
CA THR A 294 -15.20 9.38 -1.89
C THR A 294 -15.53 7.90 -1.95
N ALA A 295 -14.51 7.04 -2.14
CA ALA A 295 -14.67 5.58 -2.19
C ALA A 295 -15.36 5.02 -0.94
N ILE A 296 -15.14 5.71 0.17
CA ILE A 296 -15.81 5.47 1.45
C ILE A 296 -16.45 6.78 1.86
N ALA A 297 -17.74 6.74 2.20
CA ALA A 297 -18.41 7.89 2.79
C ALA A 297 -17.70 8.30 4.09
N SER A 298 -17.32 9.58 4.19
CA SER A 298 -16.82 10.14 5.45
C SER A 298 -17.94 10.02 6.48
N LYS A 299 -17.67 9.43 7.65
CA LYS A 299 -18.56 9.64 8.79
C LYS A 299 -18.42 11.12 9.18
N SER A 300 -19.56 11.80 9.26
CA SER A 300 -19.72 13.11 9.90
C SER A 300 -19.32 13.05 11.36
#